data_AF-X0UMN7-F1
#
_entry.id   AF-X0UMN7-F1
#
_cell.length_a   1.000
_cell.length_b   1.000
_cell.length_c   1.000
_cell.angle_alpha   90.00
_cell.angle_beta   90.00
_cell.angle_gamma   90.00
#
_symmetry.space_group_name_H-M   'P 1'
#
loop_
_entity.id
_entity.type
_entity.pdbx_description
1 polymer ?
#
loop_
_entity_poly.entity_id
_entity_poly.type
_entity_poly.pdbx_seq_one_letter_code
_entity_poly.pdbx_strand_id
1 'polypeptide(L)'
;MALMQVCFAGRIAEEMFCDDISSGAQSDIYQATNIAKQMVLTWGMSEQLGLISYEPDNVKDAFYMIPGEKEYSEKTAETIDSEVKRITDEAYGKAKVLIESNKDKLEGIAKALLKYETLDADDVKAILDGGMLDKPTVADLLAAEQAKDKQTKGKQAKSEQDESDKAEDEPEQRQKEQK
;
A
#
# COMPACT_ATOMS: atom_id res chain seq x y z
N MET A 1 16.13 6.19 -11.08
CA MET A 1 15.49 7.44 -10.62
C MET A 1 13.96 7.35 -10.57
N ALA A 2 13.25 6.88 -11.60
CA ALA A 2 11.77 6.79 -11.59
C ALA A 2 11.21 5.97 -10.41
N LEU A 3 11.82 4.84 -10.04
CA LEU A 3 11.42 4.06 -8.87
C LEU A 3 11.47 4.86 -7.56
N MET A 4 12.51 5.68 -7.38
CA MET A 4 12.61 6.56 -6.21
C MET A 4 11.51 7.62 -6.19
N GLN A 5 11.13 8.15 -7.36
CA GLN A 5 10.01 9.09 -7.46
C GLN A 5 8.70 8.47 -7.00
N VAL A 6 8.45 7.20 -7.36
CA VAL A 6 7.28 6.44 -6.89
C VAL A 6 7.30 6.29 -5.37
N CYS A 7 8.45 5.93 -4.78
CA CYS A 7 8.60 5.84 -3.31
C CYS A 7 8.24 7.16 -2.62
N PHE A 8 8.64 8.31 -3.17
CA PHE A 8 8.34 9.61 -2.55
C PHE A 8 6.92 10.11 -2.80
N ALA A 9 6.20 9.58 -3.78
CA ALA A 9 4.90 10.10 -4.19
C ALA A 9 3.87 10.08 -3.04
N GLY A 10 3.88 9.04 -2.20
CA GLY A 10 2.99 8.95 -1.02
C GLY A 10 3.25 10.06 -0.01
N ARG A 11 4.52 10.26 0.39
CA ARG A 11 4.91 11.33 1.32
C ARG A 11 4.58 12.72 0.75
N ILE A 12 4.83 12.94 -0.53
CA ILE A 12 4.50 14.20 -1.22
C ILE A 12 2.99 14.44 -1.22
N ALA A 13 2.19 13.40 -1.47
CA ALA A 13 0.74 13.50 -1.42
C ALA A 13 0.24 13.89 -0.01
N GLU A 14 0.79 13.28 1.04
CA GLU A 14 0.49 13.67 2.42
C GLU A 14 0.86 15.13 2.68
N GLU A 15 2.08 15.57 2.34
CA GLU A 15 2.52 16.96 2.55
C GLU A 15 1.65 18.01 1.86
N MET A 16 0.99 17.65 0.76
CA MET A 16 0.16 18.58 -0.01
C MET A 16 -1.30 18.63 0.45
N PHE A 17 -1.84 17.54 1.00
CA PHE A 17 -3.27 17.39 1.27
C PHE A 17 -3.60 17.14 2.75
N CYS A 18 -2.61 16.80 3.57
CA CYS A 18 -2.75 16.56 5.00
C CYS A 18 -2.05 17.67 5.80
N ASP A 19 -2.56 17.96 7.00
CA ASP A 19 -1.97 18.95 7.90
C ASP A 19 -0.79 18.41 8.74
N ASP A 20 -0.58 17.09 8.74
CA ASP A 20 0.51 16.43 9.47
C ASP A 20 1.10 15.29 8.63
N ILE A 21 2.37 14.98 8.91
CA ILE A 21 3.16 13.97 8.22
C ILE A 21 3.14 12.66 9.00
N SER A 22 2.78 11.56 8.34
CA SER A 22 2.70 10.25 9.00
C SER A 22 4.03 9.49 8.97
N SER A 23 4.14 8.46 9.83
CA SER A 23 5.23 7.47 9.78
C SER A 23 5.05 6.42 8.68
N GLY A 24 3.93 6.45 7.92
CA GLY A 24 3.59 5.45 6.91
C GLY A 24 4.60 5.34 5.77
N ALA A 25 5.27 6.43 5.42
CA ALA A 25 6.26 6.48 4.34
C ALA A 25 7.65 5.91 4.72
N GLN A 26 7.83 5.35 5.93
CA GLN A 26 9.14 4.86 6.39
C GLN A 26 9.75 3.82 5.45
N SER A 27 8.94 2.85 5.00
CA SER A 27 9.40 1.79 4.08
C SER A 27 9.86 2.35 2.75
N ASP A 28 9.14 3.35 2.22
CA ASP A 28 9.46 3.96 0.95
C ASP A 28 10.74 4.80 1.01
N ILE A 29 10.93 5.55 2.10
CA ILE A 29 12.17 6.30 2.35
C ILE A 29 13.36 5.34 2.44
N TYR A 30 13.20 4.21 3.14
CA TYR A 30 14.25 3.19 3.23
C TYR A 30 14.59 2.60 1.86
N GLN A 31 13.59 2.23 1.06
CA GLN A 31 13.79 1.70 -0.30
C GLN A 31 14.47 2.72 -1.22
N ALA A 32 14.01 3.97 -1.24
CA ALA A 32 14.62 5.02 -2.06
C ALA A 32 16.08 5.31 -1.65
N THR A 33 16.35 5.32 -0.34
CA THR A 33 17.71 5.48 0.19
C THR A 33 18.63 4.34 -0.25
N ASN A 34 18.15 3.10 -0.19
CA ASN A 34 18.93 1.94 -0.64
C ASN A 34 19.23 2.01 -2.15
N ILE A 35 18.25 2.39 -2.96
CA ILE A 35 18.46 2.59 -4.40
C ILE A 35 19.52 3.67 -4.64
N ALA A 36 19.43 4.82 -3.94
CA ALA A 36 20.42 5.89 -4.07
C ALA A 36 21.83 5.43 -3.65
N LYS A 37 21.95 4.65 -2.56
CA LYS A 37 23.22 4.06 -2.14
C LYS A 37 23.79 3.13 -3.21
N GLN A 38 22.98 2.26 -3.80
CA GLN A 38 23.42 1.36 -4.87
C GLN A 38 23.86 2.12 -6.13
N MET A 39 23.13 3.19 -6.48
CA MET A 39 23.52 4.08 -7.58
C MET A 39 24.93 4.64 -7.39
N VAL A 40 25.28 5.06 -6.17
CA VAL A 40 26.57 5.67 -5.85
C VAL A 40 27.67 4.63 -5.63
N LEU A 41 27.41 3.64 -4.78
CA LEU A 41 28.41 2.68 -4.31
C LEU A 41 28.70 1.59 -5.34
N THR A 42 27.71 1.14 -6.10
CA THR A 42 27.82 -0.10 -6.88
C THR A 42 27.75 0.18 -8.37
N TRP A 43 26.88 1.09 -8.79
CA TRP A 43 26.63 1.34 -10.22
C TRP A 43 27.47 2.50 -10.79
N GLY A 44 28.26 3.18 -9.97
CA GLY A 44 29.14 4.27 -10.41
C GLY A 44 28.37 5.48 -10.96
N MET A 45 27.14 5.72 -10.51
CA MET A 45 26.27 6.81 -10.99
C MET A 45 26.50 8.14 -10.26
N SER A 46 27.72 8.37 -9.79
CA SER A 46 28.17 9.65 -9.25
C SER A 46 29.20 10.26 -10.19
N GLU A 47 28.97 11.51 -10.61
CA GLU A 47 29.94 12.24 -11.45
C GLU A 47 31.22 12.59 -10.66
N GLN A 48 31.10 12.77 -9.34
CA GLN A 48 32.23 13.11 -8.48
C GLN A 48 33.14 11.91 -8.18
N LEU A 49 32.56 10.73 -8.00
CA LEU A 49 33.29 9.49 -7.71
C LEU A 49 33.68 8.73 -8.98
N GLY A 50 32.93 8.93 -10.07
CA GLY A 50 33.12 8.26 -11.34
C GLY A 50 32.62 6.81 -11.34
N LEU A 51 33.04 6.07 -12.37
CA LEU A 51 32.64 4.69 -12.63
C LEU A 51 33.43 3.70 -11.78
N ILE A 52 33.31 3.79 -10.46
CA ILE A 52 34.01 2.96 -9.46
C ILE A 52 32.98 2.23 -8.59
N SER A 53 33.22 0.93 -8.34
CA SER A 53 32.49 0.17 -7.32
C SER A 53 33.22 0.25 -5.98
N TYR A 54 32.48 0.56 -4.93
CA TYR A 54 32.92 0.65 -3.53
C TYR A 54 32.39 -0.51 -2.68
N GLU A 55 31.68 -1.47 -3.28
CA GLU A 55 31.31 -2.71 -2.60
C GLU A 55 32.50 -3.67 -2.54
N PRO A 56 32.64 -4.45 -1.45
CA PRO A 56 33.69 -5.45 -1.33
C PRO A 56 33.52 -6.55 -2.39
N ASP A 57 34.63 -6.94 -3.03
CA ASP A 57 34.64 -7.89 -4.16
C ASP A 57 34.12 -9.29 -3.80
N ASN A 58 34.15 -9.71 -2.53
CA ASN A 58 33.72 -11.05 -2.11
C ASN A 58 32.93 -11.09 -0.79
N VAL A 59 31.97 -12.02 -0.73
CA VAL A 59 31.21 -12.38 0.49
C VAL A 59 32.12 -12.88 1.63
N LYS A 60 33.30 -13.43 1.28
CA LYS A 60 34.32 -13.82 2.26
C LYS A 60 34.98 -12.60 2.91
N ASP A 61 35.25 -11.56 2.13
CA ASP A 61 35.85 -10.32 2.66
C ASP A 61 34.84 -9.59 3.55
N ALA A 62 33.55 -9.61 3.20
CA ALA A 62 32.47 -9.13 4.06
C ALA A 62 32.34 -9.88 5.41
N PHE A 63 32.78 -11.14 5.50
CA PHE A 63 32.77 -11.93 6.75
C PHE A 63 33.95 -11.58 7.68
N TYR A 64 35.07 -11.11 7.11
CA TYR A 64 36.25 -10.67 7.86
C TYR A 64 36.28 -9.16 8.11
N MET A 65 35.46 -8.38 7.41
CA MET A 65 35.30 -6.96 7.66
C MET A 65 34.65 -6.73 9.03
N ILE A 66 35.31 -5.93 9.86
CA ILE A 66 34.69 -5.47 11.10
C ILE A 66 33.47 -4.62 10.72
N PRO A 67 32.30 -4.82 11.35
CA PRO A 67 31.14 -3.97 11.09
C PRO A 67 31.52 -2.48 11.22
N GLY A 68 31.50 -1.76 10.09
CA GLY A 68 31.86 -0.34 10.01
C GLY A 68 33.22 -0.02 9.39
N GLU A 69 34.06 -1.02 9.08
CA GLU A 69 35.31 -0.82 8.36
C GLU A 69 35.02 -0.60 6.87
N LYS A 70 35.32 0.61 6.37
CA LYS A 70 35.10 1.00 4.97
C LYS A 70 36.43 0.94 4.21
N GLU A 71 36.45 0.34 3.03
CA GLU A 71 37.64 0.27 2.15
C GLU A 71 37.91 1.59 1.40
N TYR A 72 37.48 2.72 1.95
CA TYR A 72 37.65 4.03 1.36
C TYR A 72 37.85 5.11 2.44
N SER A 73 38.51 6.20 2.04
CA SER A 73 38.84 7.28 2.97
C SER A 73 37.59 7.98 3.53
N GLU A 74 37.70 8.62 4.70
CA GLU A 74 36.62 9.46 5.26
C GLU A 74 36.14 10.52 4.25
N LYS A 75 37.07 11.15 3.52
CA LYS A 75 36.72 12.10 2.46
C LYS A 75 35.86 11.47 1.36
N THR A 76 36.15 10.23 1.01
CA THR A 76 35.32 9.47 0.06
C THR A 76 33.95 9.17 0.66
N ALA A 77 33.88 8.78 1.94
CA ALA A 77 32.63 8.54 2.65
C ALA A 77 31.73 9.78 2.68
N GLU A 78 32.29 10.95 3.02
CA GLU A 78 31.58 12.24 2.97
C GLU A 78 31.04 12.56 1.57
N THR A 79 31.83 12.22 0.53
CA THR A 79 31.43 12.41 -0.87
C THR A 79 30.27 11.48 -1.24
N ILE A 80 30.33 10.21 -0.82
CA ILE A 80 29.26 9.22 -1.01
C ILE A 80 27.95 9.72 -0.35
N ASP A 81 28.01 10.13 0.91
CA ASP A 81 26.83 10.60 1.64
C ASP A 81 26.21 11.84 0.97
N SER A 82 27.06 12.76 0.49
CA SER A 82 26.64 13.95 -0.25
C SER A 82 25.94 13.60 -1.57
N GLU A 83 26.47 12.62 -2.31
CA GLU A 83 25.90 12.18 -3.59
C GLU A 83 24.61 11.40 -3.42
N VAL A 84 24.52 10.56 -2.39
CA VAL A 84 23.26 9.87 -2.02
C VAL A 84 22.18 10.90 -1.70
N LYS A 85 22.51 11.92 -0.90
CA LYS A 85 21.58 13.02 -0.59
C LYS A 85 21.17 13.77 -1.86
N ARG A 86 22.12 14.13 -2.72
CA ARG A 86 21.84 14.84 -3.98
C ARG A 86 20.86 14.07 -4.87
N ILE A 87 21.11 12.77 -5.09
CA ILE A 87 20.23 11.92 -5.93
C ILE A 87 18.85 11.79 -5.32
N THR A 88 18.77 11.65 -3.99
CA THR A 88 17.51 11.57 -3.24
C THR A 88 16.72 12.85 -3.38
N ASP A 89 17.34 14.01 -3.14
CA ASP A 89 16.72 15.33 -3.25
C ASP A 89 16.25 15.61 -4.69
N GLU A 90 17.04 15.24 -5.69
CA GLU A 90 16.69 15.39 -7.11
C GLU A 90 15.47 14.53 -7.47
N ALA A 91 15.43 13.27 -7.04
CA ALA A 91 14.30 12.38 -7.25
C ALA A 91 13.04 12.91 -6.55
N TYR A 92 13.17 13.37 -5.30
CA TYR A 92 12.08 13.99 -4.55
C TYR A 92 11.53 15.23 -5.25
N GLY A 93 12.41 16.15 -5.66
CA GLY A 93 12.03 17.38 -6.34
C GLY A 93 11.30 17.11 -7.67
N LYS A 94 11.79 16.15 -8.47
CA LYS A 94 11.13 15.74 -9.71
C LYS A 94 9.76 15.11 -9.45
N ALA A 95 9.64 14.25 -8.45
CA ALA A 95 8.36 13.65 -8.06
C ALA A 95 7.37 14.72 -7.60
N LYS A 96 7.84 15.69 -6.80
CA LYS A 96 7.02 16.78 -6.28
C LYS A 96 6.43 17.62 -7.40
N VAL A 97 7.26 18.06 -8.35
CA VAL A 97 6.79 18.81 -9.52
C VAL A 97 5.76 18.01 -10.33
N LEU A 98 5.99 16.71 -10.54
CA LEU A 98 5.07 15.86 -11.30
C LEU A 98 3.70 15.75 -10.60
N ILE A 99 3.72 15.52 -9.30
CA ILE A 99 2.52 15.33 -8.48
C ILE A 99 1.75 16.65 -8.33
N GLU A 100 2.44 17.78 -8.07
CA GLU A 100 1.84 19.11 -8.02
C GLU A 100 1.18 19.49 -9.36
N SER A 101 1.84 19.18 -10.48
CA SER A 101 1.29 19.45 -11.83
C SER A 101 0.05 18.63 -12.17
N ASN A 102 -0.20 17.54 -11.42
CA ASN A 102 -1.36 16.66 -11.61
C ASN A 102 -2.24 16.59 -10.35
N LYS A 103 -2.23 17.66 -9.54
CA LYS A 103 -2.95 17.71 -8.25
C LYS A 103 -4.44 17.33 -8.39
N ASP A 104 -5.13 17.88 -9.37
CA ASP A 104 -6.57 17.63 -9.59
C ASP A 104 -6.85 16.14 -9.88
N LYS A 105 -5.94 15.49 -10.61
CA LYS A 105 -6.05 14.06 -10.93
C LYS A 105 -5.83 13.18 -9.70
N LEU A 106 -4.85 13.53 -8.86
CA LEU A 106 -4.60 12.85 -7.59
C LEU A 106 -5.80 12.98 -6.65
N GLU A 107 -6.40 14.16 -6.57
CA GLU A 107 -7.62 14.39 -5.80
C GLU A 107 -8.80 13.58 -6.36
N GLY A 108 -8.92 13.48 -7.69
CA GLY A 108 -9.91 12.65 -8.37
C GLY A 108 -9.80 11.17 -8.00
N ILE A 109 -8.57 10.62 -7.99
CA ILE A 109 -8.30 9.24 -7.56
C ILE A 109 -8.67 9.05 -6.09
N ALA A 110 -8.28 9.97 -5.21
CA ALA A 110 -8.59 9.89 -3.78
C ALA A 110 -10.11 9.88 -3.52
N LYS A 111 -10.87 10.76 -4.20
CA LYS A 111 -12.33 10.80 -4.14
C LYS A 111 -12.96 9.49 -4.65
N ALA A 112 -12.40 8.91 -5.71
CA ALA A 112 -12.87 7.63 -6.23
C ALA A 112 -12.59 6.48 -5.25
N LEU A 113 -11.41 6.43 -4.62
CA LEU A 113 -11.10 5.45 -3.58
C LEU A 113 -12.05 5.56 -2.38
N LEU A 114 -12.44 6.77 -1.97
CA LEU A 114 -13.46 6.94 -0.93
C LEU A 114 -14.84 6.39 -1.33
N LYS A 115 -15.18 6.45 -2.63
CA LYS A 115 -16.48 6.00 -3.15
C LYS A 115 -16.53 4.49 -3.40
N TYR A 116 -15.42 3.90 -3.85
CA TYR A 116 -15.40 2.52 -4.34
C TYR A 116 -14.38 1.60 -3.64
N GLU A 117 -13.63 2.11 -2.66
CA GLU A 117 -12.64 1.40 -1.81
C GLU A 117 -11.40 0.86 -2.54
N THR A 118 -11.58 0.11 -3.63
CA THR A 118 -10.50 -0.47 -4.44
C THR A 118 -10.63 0.05 -5.87
N LEU A 119 -9.50 0.30 -6.54
CA LEU A 119 -9.45 0.70 -7.95
C LEU A 119 -8.47 -0.20 -8.71
N ASP A 120 -8.88 -0.66 -9.87
CA ASP A 120 -8.02 -1.44 -10.77
C ASP A 120 -7.25 -0.49 -11.71
N ALA A 121 -6.27 -1.01 -12.45
CA ALA A 121 -5.46 -0.19 -13.35
C ALA A 121 -6.32 0.53 -14.42
N ASP A 122 -7.33 -0.14 -14.96
CA ASP A 122 -8.25 0.45 -15.95
C ASP A 122 -9.14 1.54 -15.33
N ASP A 123 -9.56 1.37 -14.07
CA ASP A 123 -10.32 2.39 -13.34
C ASP A 123 -9.50 3.66 -13.14
N VAL A 124 -8.26 3.52 -12.69
CA VAL A 124 -7.34 4.64 -12.49
C VAL A 124 -7.15 5.37 -13.81
N LYS A 125 -6.93 4.65 -14.90
CA LYS A 125 -6.78 5.25 -16.24
C LYS A 125 -8.04 6.02 -16.64
N ALA A 126 -9.23 5.44 -16.46
CA ALA A 126 -10.48 6.12 -16.75
C ALA A 126 -10.63 7.42 -15.94
N ILE A 127 -10.29 7.42 -14.66
CA ILE A 127 -10.31 8.65 -13.82
C ILE A 127 -9.32 9.69 -14.34
N LEU A 128 -8.10 9.28 -14.69
CA LEU A 128 -7.06 10.18 -15.22
C LEU A 128 -7.48 10.84 -16.54
N ASP A 129 -8.29 10.15 -17.36
CA ASP A 129 -8.86 10.62 -18.61
C ASP A 129 -10.19 11.39 -18.43
N GLY A 130 -10.69 11.53 -17.19
CA GLY A 130 -11.93 12.26 -16.87
C GLY A 130 -13.22 11.44 -17.06
N GLY A 131 -13.11 10.12 -17.17
CA GLY A 131 -14.23 9.18 -17.29
C GLY A 131 -14.95 8.87 -15.97
N MET A 132 -16.04 8.12 -16.07
CA MET A 132 -16.82 7.63 -14.93
C MET A 132 -16.65 6.12 -14.75
N LEU A 133 -16.68 5.65 -13.51
CA LEU A 133 -16.61 4.23 -13.17
C LEU A 133 -18.00 3.64 -12.96
N ASP A 134 -18.27 2.53 -13.63
CA ASP A 134 -19.51 1.76 -13.52
C ASP A 134 -19.29 0.53 -12.64
N LYS A 135 -19.20 0.76 -11.32
CA LYS A 135 -19.01 -0.29 -10.32
C LYS A 135 -19.73 0.03 -9.02
N PRO A 136 -20.14 -0.97 -8.22
CA PRO A 136 -20.87 -0.75 -6.98
C PRO A 136 -20.03 0.08 -6.02
N THR A 137 -20.68 1.05 -5.38
CA THR A 137 -20.06 1.89 -4.35
C THR A 137 -20.00 1.16 -3.02
N VAL A 138 -19.19 1.68 -2.09
CA VAL A 138 -19.17 1.22 -0.70
C VAL A 138 -20.59 1.23 -0.09
N ALA A 139 -21.40 2.24 -0.41
CA ALA A 139 -22.79 2.31 0.07
C ALA A 139 -23.65 1.17 -0.48
N ASP A 140 -23.47 0.81 -1.76
CA ASP A 140 -24.21 -0.29 -2.38
C ASP A 140 -23.80 -1.64 -1.78
N LEU A 141 -22.50 -1.84 -1.53
CA LEU A 141 -21.97 -3.05 -0.90
C LEU A 141 -22.52 -3.22 0.52
N LEU A 142 -22.48 -2.17 1.34
CA LEU A 142 -23.04 -2.18 2.68
C LEU A 142 -24.56 -2.46 2.69
N ALA A 143 -25.31 -1.86 1.76
CA ALA A 143 -26.74 -2.11 1.64
C ALA A 143 -27.04 -3.56 1.24
N ALA A 144 -26.26 -4.14 0.32
CA ALA A 144 -26.38 -5.54 -0.08
C ALA A 144 -26.06 -6.51 1.06
N GLU A 145 -25.07 -6.20 1.89
CA GLU A 145 -24.69 -7.00 3.06
C GLU A 145 -25.77 -6.97 4.15
N GLN A 146 -26.32 -5.78 4.46
CA GLN A 146 -27.44 -5.64 5.39
C GLN A 146 -28.71 -6.35 4.91
N ALA A 147 -28.96 -6.37 3.60
CA ALA A 147 -30.08 -7.10 3.02
C ALA A 147 -29.92 -8.62 3.16
N LYS A 148 -28.69 -9.13 2.99
CA LYS A 148 -28.37 -10.56 3.22
C LYS A 148 -28.57 -10.94 4.69
N ASP A 149 -28.10 -10.13 5.63
CA ASP A 149 -28.25 -10.38 7.07
C ASP A 149 -29.70 -10.40 7.55
N LYS A 150 -30.56 -9.53 7.00
CA LYS A 150 -32.00 -9.56 7.28
C LYS A 150 -32.68 -10.81 6.72
N GLN A 151 -32.23 -11.30 5.57
CA GLN A 151 -32.77 -12.54 4.98
C GLN A 151 -32.33 -13.80 5.72
N THR A 152 -31.10 -13.87 6.23
CA THR A 152 -30.62 -14.99 7.06
C THR A 152 -31.31 -15.02 8.41
N LYS A 153 -31.45 -13.87 9.10
CA LYS A 153 -32.21 -13.79 10.37
C LYS A 153 -33.70 -14.09 10.19
N GLY A 154 -34.30 -13.62 9.10
CA GLY A 154 -35.69 -13.93 8.76
C GLY A 154 -35.93 -15.41 8.43
N LYS A 155 -34.94 -16.12 7.86
CA LYS A 155 -35.01 -17.57 7.64
C LYS A 155 -34.84 -18.38 8.92
N GLN A 156 -33.95 -17.96 9.83
CA GLN A 156 -33.77 -18.61 11.15
C GLN A 156 -35.00 -18.47 12.05
N ALA A 157 -35.61 -17.27 12.12
CA ALA A 157 -36.83 -17.05 12.90
C ALA A 157 -38.02 -17.88 12.37
N LYS A 158 -38.06 -18.14 11.05
CA LYS A 158 -39.10 -18.94 10.41
C LYS A 158 -38.90 -20.44 10.60
N SER A 159 -37.65 -20.92 10.65
CA SER A 159 -37.35 -22.32 10.98
C SER A 159 -37.61 -22.64 12.45
N GLU A 160 -37.36 -21.70 13.37
CA GLU A 160 -37.67 -21.88 14.79
C GLU A 160 -39.18 -21.90 15.07
N GLN A 161 -39.98 -21.11 14.33
CA GLN A 161 -41.45 -21.14 14.41
C GLN A 161 -42.05 -22.42 13.80
N ASP A 162 -41.52 -22.92 12.67
CA ASP A 162 -41.97 -24.19 12.06
C ASP A 162 -41.61 -25.43 12.92
N GLU A 163 -40.60 -25.33 13.80
CA GLU A 163 -40.20 -26.40 14.73
C GLU A 163 -41.03 -26.36 16.02
N SER A 164 -41.44 -25.18 16.50
CA SER A 164 -42.35 -25.04 17.65
C SER A 164 -43.80 -25.44 17.33
N ASP A 165 -44.32 -25.11 16.14
CA ASP A 165 -45.68 -25.49 15.73
C ASP A 165 -45.83 -27.01 15.49
N LYS A 166 -44.73 -27.73 15.20
CA LYS A 166 -44.74 -29.20 15.05
C LYS A 166 -44.66 -29.97 16.37
N ALA A 167 -44.23 -29.33 17.45
CA ALA A 167 -44.11 -29.97 18.76
C ALA A 167 -45.42 -29.96 19.56
N GLU A 168 -46.42 -29.18 19.15
CA GLU A 168 -47.71 -29.08 19.85
C GLU A 168 -48.80 -30.04 19.32
N ASP A 169 -48.55 -30.80 18.24
CA ASP A 169 -49.58 -31.63 17.57
C ASP A 169 -49.41 -33.16 17.77
N GLU A 170 -48.74 -33.61 18.84
CA GLU A 170 -48.68 -35.04 19.22
C GLU A 170 -49.58 -35.35 20.44
N PRO A 171 -50.85 -35.80 20.26
CA PRO A 171 -51.68 -36.23 21.36
C PRO A 171 -51.37 -37.69 21.76
N GLU A 172 -51.06 -37.86 23.04
CA GLU A 172 -51.35 -39.00 23.91
C GLU A 172 -52.01 -40.24 23.24
N GLN A 173 -51.20 -41.25 22.91
CA GLN A 173 -51.65 -42.64 22.84
C GLN A 173 -50.76 -43.54 23.69
N ARG A 174 -50.94 -43.47 25.01
CA ARG A 174 -50.62 -44.56 25.94
C ARG A 174 -51.90 -45.26 26.36
N GLN A 175 -51.90 -46.58 26.17
CA GLN A 175 -52.61 -47.63 26.93
C GLN A 175 -53.42 -48.56 26.02
N LYS A 176 -52.77 -49.67 25.65
CA LYS A 176 -53.34 -51.03 25.66
C LYS A 176 -52.24 -51.99 25.21
N GLU A 177 -51.58 -52.64 26.16
CA GLU A 177 -50.99 -53.98 26.04
C GLU A 177 -50.25 -54.34 27.34
N GLN A 178 -51.01 -54.88 28.30
CA GLN A 178 -50.49 -55.88 29.23
C GLN A 178 -51.55 -56.96 29.34
N LYS A 179 -51.21 -58.15 28.85
CA LYS A 179 -51.84 -59.42 29.18
C LYS A 179 -50.72 -60.44 29.36
#